data_AF-A0A939QBT0-F1
#
_entry.id   AF-A0A939QBT0-F1
#
_cell.length_a   1.000
_cell.length_b   1.000
_cell.length_c   1.000
_cell.angle_alpha   90.00
_cell.angle_beta   90.00
_cell.angle_gamma   90.00
#
_symmetry.space_group_name_H-M   'P 1'
#
loop_
_entity.id
_entity.type
_entity.pdbx_description
1 polymer ?
#
loop_
_entity_poly.entity_id
_entity_poly.type
_entity_poly.pdbx_seq_one_letter_code
_entity_poly.pdbx_strand_id
1 'polypeptide(L)'
;MTSGSLPPAGWYPDPGAPGLMRFWDGAQWTAHTAPVVPPAAPAEPAIGTRVASAPRARERGPRIWTLRTFLVLGVCVALLIAAPIVLTQTHQGAHRGQAQQVLDGFLASATTSDDDWREYAGPHLQRVVETGAPIGGDPITAEAIDLSIEYEVGELTFDGPAWRQSAARYDVASAPLTLTYTYTAYGREQHATAEQVIWLTRPFYFDSDRASRSDGGADPSSVGPWRVTSLTLPDAGSDVEESVEAEWFTSDLTQPYDRNIDGNICYDPIRALEELSHSARVDGEIVSNCVPEYAESIGHSESAEEQPLVDAFPVIDALNSNFLPREVTQIDLGFSQQLPPLSQYALQTASGEYVFTFASAELDGDQDQRMTSRLIYISKTEGADE
;
A
#
# COMPACT_ATOMS: atom_id res chain seq x y z
N MET A 1 27.77 15.75 49.28
CA MET A 1 27.97 15.44 47.85
C MET A 1 27.23 16.53 47.08
N THR A 2 27.95 17.48 46.49
CA THR A 2 27.37 18.63 45.79
C THR A 2 27.16 18.26 44.33
N SER A 3 25.91 18.06 43.93
CA SER A 3 25.51 17.85 42.54
C SER A 3 25.69 19.15 41.76
N GLY A 4 26.57 19.16 40.76
CA GLY A 4 26.76 20.30 39.87
C GLY A 4 25.62 20.38 38.86
N SER A 5 24.88 21.50 38.87
CA SER A 5 23.91 21.82 37.81
C SER A 5 24.67 22.02 36.50
N LEU A 6 24.32 21.25 35.46
CA LEU A 6 24.79 21.52 34.11
C LEU A 6 24.29 22.89 33.63
N PRO A 7 25.03 23.56 32.73
CA PRO A 7 24.61 24.84 32.17
C PRO A 7 23.35 24.65 31.29
N PRO A 8 22.45 25.65 31.24
CA PRO A 8 21.25 25.61 30.40
C PRO A 8 21.61 25.56 28.90
N ALA A 9 20.68 25.12 28.06
CA ALA A 9 20.88 25.11 26.62
C ALA A 9 21.22 26.52 26.09
N GLY A 10 22.23 26.63 25.22
CA GLY A 10 22.72 27.92 24.73
C GLY A 10 24.02 27.84 23.92
N TRP A 11 24.47 28.99 23.45
CA TRP A 11 25.75 29.13 22.75
C TRP A 11 26.88 29.36 23.75
N TYR A 12 27.90 28.52 23.68
CA TYR A 12 29.07 28.60 24.54
C TYR A 12 30.35 28.50 23.69
N PRO A 13 31.50 29.01 24.15
CA PRO A 13 32.77 28.91 23.42
C PRO A 13 33.13 27.45 23.10
N ASP A 14 33.51 27.16 21.87
CA ASP A 14 33.90 25.81 21.44
C ASP A 14 35.30 25.45 22.00
N PRO A 15 35.42 24.46 22.90
CA PRO A 15 36.72 24.06 23.45
C PRO A 15 37.64 23.40 22.41
N GLY A 16 37.10 22.89 21.30
CA GLY A 16 37.86 22.28 20.20
C GLY A 16 38.28 23.25 19.09
N ALA A 17 37.70 24.46 19.05
CA ALA A 17 37.96 25.45 18.01
C ALA A 17 37.92 26.89 18.57
N PRO A 18 39.07 27.42 19.02
CA PRO A 18 39.15 28.78 19.56
C PRO A 18 38.64 29.82 18.55
N GLY A 19 37.67 30.64 18.97
CA GLY A 19 37.06 31.68 18.12
C GLY A 19 35.68 31.33 17.53
N LEU A 20 35.20 30.10 17.76
CA LEU A 20 33.83 29.67 17.47
C LEU A 20 33.03 29.50 18.77
N MET A 21 31.72 29.67 18.65
CA MET A 21 30.73 29.22 19.63
C MET A 21 30.11 27.92 19.12
N ARG A 22 29.83 26.98 20.01
CA ARG A 22 29.08 25.75 19.73
C ARG A 22 27.81 25.74 20.57
N PHE A 23 26.74 25.14 20.06
CA PHE A 23 25.48 25.06 20.79
C PHE A 23 25.47 23.83 21.73
N TRP A 24 25.20 24.07 23.00
CA TRP A 24 24.92 23.07 24.04
C TRP A 24 23.41 22.92 24.18
N ASP A 25 22.89 21.69 24.13
CA ASP A 25 21.43 21.43 24.19
C ASP A 25 20.90 21.22 25.63
N GLY A 26 21.76 21.30 26.64
CA GLY A 26 21.43 21.00 28.04
C GLY A 26 22.00 19.68 28.54
N ALA A 27 22.38 18.77 27.64
CA ALA A 27 22.94 17.46 27.95
C ALA A 27 24.25 17.15 27.21
N GLN A 28 24.41 17.65 25.98
CA GLN A 28 25.61 17.46 25.15
C GLN A 28 25.85 18.62 24.15
N TRP A 29 27.05 18.63 23.56
CA TRP A 29 27.41 19.56 22.50
C TRP A 29 26.87 19.09 21.15
N THR A 30 26.22 19.99 20.40
CA THR A 30 25.70 19.68 19.06
C THR A 30 26.71 20.02 17.95
N ALA A 31 26.37 19.70 16.70
CA ALA A 31 27.18 20.06 15.53
C ALA A 31 27.06 21.53 15.09
N HIS A 32 26.17 22.31 15.71
CA HIS A 32 25.93 23.70 15.33
C HIS A 32 27.04 24.61 15.87
N THR A 33 27.71 25.35 14.98
CA THR A 33 28.78 26.31 15.30
C THR A 33 28.49 27.70 14.73
N ALA A 34 28.86 28.76 15.45
CA ALA A 34 28.72 30.16 15.03
C ALA A 34 30.01 30.97 15.32
N PRO A 35 30.37 31.99 14.54
CA PRO A 35 31.51 32.85 14.83
C PRO A 35 31.26 33.76 16.05
N VAL A 36 32.30 33.97 16.88
CA VAL A 36 32.23 34.91 18.01
C VAL A 36 32.17 36.36 17.48
N VAL A 37 31.06 37.04 17.70
CA VAL A 37 30.90 38.47 17.37
C VAL A 37 31.29 39.30 18.61
N PRO A 38 32.31 40.18 18.54
CA PRO A 38 32.68 41.04 19.67
C PRO A 38 31.58 42.06 19.99
N PRO A 39 31.26 42.31 21.28
CA PRO A 39 30.33 43.37 21.65
C PRO A 39 30.94 44.76 21.37
N ALA A 40 30.12 45.67 20.84
CA ALA A 40 30.48 47.06 20.62
C ALA A 40 30.68 47.79 21.96
N ALA A 41 31.83 48.45 22.14
CA ALA A 41 32.18 49.14 23.37
C ALA A 41 31.32 50.41 23.60
N PRO A 42 30.92 50.75 24.84
CA PRO A 42 30.24 52.01 25.17
C PRO A 42 31.23 53.17 25.25
N ALA A 43 30.81 54.36 24.80
CA ALA A 43 31.62 55.58 24.85
C ALA A 43 31.45 56.31 26.19
N GLU A 44 32.54 56.47 26.94
CA GLU A 44 32.66 57.37 28.10
C GLU A 44 33.04 58.81 27.66
N PRO A 45 32.69 59.86 28.42
CA PRO A 45 32.90 61.24 28.00
C PRO A 45 34.25 61.77 28.49
N ALA A 46 35.06 62.34 27.58
CA ALA A 46 36.27 63.07 27.93
C ALA A 46 36.15 64.55 27.52
N ILE A 47 35.96 65.40 28.54
CA ILE A 47 36.29 66.82 28.51
C ILE A 47 37.82 66.95 28.40
N GLY A 48 38.34 67.71 27.43
CA GLY A 48 39.78 67.93 27.34
C GLY A 48 40.24 68.62 26.05
N THR A 49 40.32 69.95 26.11
CA THR A 49 40.78 70.91 25.11
C THR A 49 42.08 70.50 24.38
N ARG A 50 42.04 70.45 23.04
CA ARG A 50 43.20 70.74 22.18
C ARG A 50 42.75 71.49 20.91
N VAL A 51 43.24 72.72 20.81
CA VAL A 51 43.23 73.55 19.61
C VAL A 51 44.25 72.99 18.63
N ALA A 52 43.83 72.63 17.40
CA ALA A 52 44.68 72.65 16.21
C ALA A 52 43.88 72.42 14.91
N SER A 53 43.97 73.42 14.02
CA SER A 53 43.94 73.36 12.54
C SER A 53 42.79 72.64 11.83
N ALA A 54 41.96 73.43 11.15
CA ALA A 54 40.92 72.98 10.21
C ALA A 54 41.51 72.14 9.06
N PRO A 55 41.06 70.88 8.86
CA PRO A 55 41.25 70.19 7.60
C PRO A 55 40.19 70.64 6.59
N ARG A 56 40.61 70.89 5.35
CA ARG A 56 39.72 71.15 4.22
C ARG A 56 38.69 70.02 4.12
N ALA A 57 37.42 70.38 4.10
CA ALA A 57 36.30 69.47 3.87
C ALA A 57 36.49 68.80 2.50
N ARG A 58 36.84 67.51 2.50
CA ARG A 58 36.69 66.66 1.33
C ARG A 58 35.22 66.27 1.28
N GLU A 59 34.49 66.85 0.35
CA GLU A 59 33.08 66.50 0.07
C GLU A 59 32.98 64.98 -0.13
N ARG A 60 32.30 64.31 0.82
CA ARG A 60 31.86 62.93 0.63
C ARG A 60 30.67 62.97 -0.31
N GLY A 61 30.93 62.78 -1.61
CA GLY A 61 29.87 62.57 -2.58
C GLY A 61 28.95 61.41 -2.16
N PRO A 62 27.66 61.44 -2.52
CA PRO A 62 26.72 60.38 -2.16
C PRO A 62 27.27 59.06 -2.69
N ARG A 63 27.33 58.04 -1.82
CA ARG A 63 27.64 56.66 -2.25
C ARG A 63 26.44 56.17 -3.06
N ILE A 64 26.41 56.53 -4.34
CA ILE A 64 25.45 56.01 -5.31
C ILE A 64 25.76 54.52 -5.40
N TRP A 65 24.86 53.70 -4.87
CA TRP A 65 24.95 52.24 -5.01
C TRP A 65 25.07 51.93 -6.49
N THR A 66 26.20 51.33 -6.87
CA THR A 66 26.42 50.95 -8.27
C THR A 66 25.37 49.92 -8.68
N LEU A 67 24.95 49.92 -9.96
CA LEU A 67 24.03 48.93 -10.52
C LEU A 67 24.43 47.48 -10.18
N ARG A 68 25.75 47.23 -10.06
CA ARG A 68 26.33 45.96 -9.61
C ARG A 68 25.91 45.54 -8.20
N THR A 69 25.80 46.49 -7.27
CA THR A 69 25.37 46.21 -5.89
C THR A 69 23.91 45.78 -5.85
N PHE A 70 23.03 46.46 -6.61
CA PHE A 70 21.63 46.06 -6.74
C PHE A 70 21.47 44.71 -7.45
N LEU A 71 22.30 44.41 -8.44
CA LEU A 71 22.27 43.14 -9.16
C LEU A 71 22.69 41.97 -8.25
N VAL A 72 23.76 42.13 -7.47
CA VAL A 72 24.17 41.11 -6.48
C VAL A 72 23.11 40.92 -5.40
N LEU A 73 22.55 42.01 -4.87
CA LEU A 73 21.49 41.92 -3.86
C LEU A 73 20.24 41.23 -4.42
N GLY A 74 19.84 41.54 -5.66
CA GLY A 74 18.73 40.91 -6.36
C GLY A 74 18.94 39.41 -6.57
N VAL A 75 20.16 38.99 -6.96
CA VAL A 75 20.51 37.56 -7.09
C VAL A 75 20.51 36.85 -5.75
N CYS A 76 21.05 37.46 -4.69
CA CYS A 76 21.01 36.88 -3.34
C CYS A 76 19.57 36.72 -2.82
N VAL A 77 18.71 37.72 -3.02
CA VAL A 77 17.30 37.64 -2.66
C VAL A 77 16.57 36.58 -3.51
N ALA A 78 16.84 36.53 -4.81
CA ALA A 78 16.26 35.51 -5.69
C ALA A 78 16.69 34.09 -5.27
N LEU A 79 17.94 33.88 -4.86
CA LEU A 79 18.42 32.59 -4.34
C LEU A 79 17.83 32.26 -2.96
N LEU A 80 17.69 33.24 -2.08
CA LEU A 80 17.03 33.06 -0.77
C LEU A 80 15.55 32.70 -0.90
N ILE A 81 14.89 33.12 -1.98
CA ILE A 81 13.49 32.78 -2.27
C ILE A 81 13.41 31.46 -3.06
N ALA A 82 14.27 31.24 -4.05
CA ALA A 82 14.23 30.04 -4.91
C ALA A 82 14.69 28.78 -4.18
N ALA A 83 15.70 28.86 -3.31
CA ALA A 83 16.21 27.70 -2.57
C ALA A 83 15.17 26.98 -1.71
N PRO A 84 14.37 27.67 -0.85
CA PRO A 84 13.31 27.00 -0.09
C PRO A 84 12.20 26.46 -1.01
N ILE A 85 11.86 27.15 -2.11
CA ILE A 85 10.86 26.67 -3.08
C ILE A 85 11.33 25.34 -3.71
N VAL A 86 12.57 25.29 -4.23
CA VAL A 86 13.13 24.07 -4.81
C VAL A 86 13.23 22.96 -3.76
N LEU A 87 13.65 23.26 -2.52
CA LEU A 87 13.70 22.26 -1.44
C LEU A 87 12.30 21.69 -1.14
N THR A 88 11.28 22.54 -1.01
CA THR A 88 9.90 22.09 -0.78
C THR A 88 9.36 21.25 -1.93
N GLN A 89 9.68 21.60 -3.19
CA GLN A 89 9.31 20.80 -4.36
C GLN A 89 9.99 19.43 -4.35
N THR A 90 11.28 19.36 -3.95
CA THR A 90 11.98 18.07 -3.82
C THR A 90 11.41 17.19 -2.70
N HIS A 91 11.00 17.77 -1.56
CA HIS A 91 10.35 17.03 -0.49
C HIS A 91 8.95 16.53 -0.87
N GLN A 92 8.17 17.34 -1.60
CA GLN A 92 6.85 16.92 -2.09
C GLN A 92 6.94 15.80 -3.13
N GLY A 93 7.91 15.86 -4.06
CA GLY A 93 8.20 14.79 -5.00
C GLY A 93 8.63 13.49 -4.30
N ALA A 94 9.41 13.60 -3.22
CA ALA A 94 9.87 12.43 -2.46
C ALA A 94 8.72 11.64 -1.82
N HIS A 95 7.67 12.30 -1.31
CA HIS A 95 6.54 11.60 -0.69
C HIS A 95 5.63 10.90 -1.70
N ARG A 96 5.44 11.49 -2.88
CA ARG A 96 4.73 10.83 -3.99
C ARG A 96 5.53 9.65 -4.51
N GLY A 97 6.85 9.83 -4.67
CA GLY A 97 7.78 8.76 -5.06
C GLY A 97 7.79 7.60 -4.08
N GLN A 98 7.66 7.86 -2.77
CA GLN A 98 7.56 6.79 -1.77
C GLN A 98 6.26 5.97 -1.91
N ALA A 99 5.11 6.62 -2.14
CA ALA A 99 3.85 5.91 -2.35
C ALA A 99 3.93 5.02 -3.60
N GLN A 100 4.48 5.56 -4.70
CA GLN A 100 4.70 4.80 -5.93
C GLN A 100 5.63 3.60 -5.70
N GLN A 101 6.75 3.79 -5.00
CA GLN A 101 7.67 2.69 -4.70
C GLN A 101 7.01 1.57 -3.89
N VAL A 102 6.16 1.92 -2.93
CA VAL A 102 5.40 0.93 -2.15
C VAL A 102 4.40 0.19 -3.02
N LEU A 103 3.71 0.90 -3.92
CA LEU A 103 2.79 0.30 -4.86
C LEU A 103 3.49 -0.67 -5.83
N ASP A 104 4.60 -0.23 -6.44
CA ASP A 104 5.36 -1.05 -7.39
C ASP A 104 5.92 -2.31 -6.71
N GLY A 105 6.49 -2.15 -5.51
CA GLY A 105 7.03 -3.28 -4.72
C GLY A 105 5.93 -4.24 -4.27
N PHE A 106 4.77 -3.71 -3.86
CA PHE A 106 3.61 -4.54 -3.53
C PHE A 106 3.14 -5.33 -4.73
N LEU A 107 2.86 -4.69 -5.87
CA LEU A 107 2.32 -5.39 -7.06
C LEU A 107 3.30 -6.45 -7.57
N ALA A 108 4.59 -6.13 -7.66
CA ALA A 108 5.61 -7.06 -8.16
C ALA A 108 5.72 -8.35 -7.33
N SER A 109 5.45 -8.28 -6.02
CA SER A 109 5.49 -9.43 -5.12
C SER A 109 4.11 -10.07 -4.94
N ALA A 110 3.03 -9.27 -4.89
CA ALA A 110 1.66 -9.71 -4.68
C ALA A 110 1.08 -10.52 -5.84
N THR A 111 1.53 -10.28 -7.08
CA THR A 111 1.12 -11.06 -8.26
C THR A 111 1.89 -12.36 -8.42
N THR A 112 2.96 -12.51 -7.66
CA THR A 112 3.69 -13.77 -7.49
C THR A 112 3.28 -14.43 -6.19
N SER A 113 3.62 -15.69 -5.97
CA SER A 113 3.31 -16.38 -4.72
C SER A 113 4.41 -16.20 -3.64
N ASP A 114 5.18 -15.11 -3.72
CA ASP A 114 6.19 -14.72 -2.73
C ASP A 114 5.52 -14.05 -1.51
N ASP A 115 6.12 -14.12 -0.33
CA ASP A 115 5.66 -13.44 0.89
C ASP A 115 6.18 -11.99 1.02
N ASP A 116 7.07 -11.56 0.12
CA ASP A 116 7.68 -10.21 0.12
C ASP A 116 6.65 -9.07 0.08
N TRP A 117 5.43 -9.30 -0.42
CA TRP A 117 4.34 -8.32 -0.44
C TRP A 117 3.99 -7.80 0.96
N ARG A 118 4.26 -8.61 1.99
CA ARG A 118 3.99 -8.26 3.39
C ARG A 118 4.78 -7.04 3.84
N GLU A 119 5.98 -6.78 3.29
CA GLU A 119 6.75 -5.57 3.60
C GLU A 119 6.00 -4.28 3.21
N TYR A 120 5.24 -4.35 2.13
CA TYR A 120 4.52 -3.22 1.53
C TYR A 120 3.08 -3.12 2.04
N ALA A 121 2.53 -4.20 2.61
CA ALA A 121 1.16 -4.26 3.09
C ALA A 121 0.97 -3.76 4.53
N GLY A 122 -0.23 -3.26 4.81
CA GLY A 122 -0.67 -2.90 6.14
C GLY A 122 -1.00 -4.12 7.00
N PRO A 123 -0.96 -4.00 8.34
CA PRO A 123 -1.16 -5.14 9.24
C PRO A 123 -2.52 -5.83 9.10
N HIS A 124 -3.55 -5.12 8.63
CA HIS A 124 -4.86 -5.72 8.40
C HIS A 124 -4.83 -6.69 7.21
N LEU A 125 -4.32 -6.23 6.06
CA LEU A 125 -4.20 -7.05 4.85
C LEU A 125 -3.34 -8.29 5.10
N GLN A 126 -2.23 -8.14 5.84
CA GLN A 126 -1.36 -9.25 6.26
C GLN A 126 -2.06 -10.32 7.12
N ARG A 127 -3.11 -9.94 7.88
CA ARG A 127 -3.87 -10.88 8.71
C ARG A 127 -5.01 -11.55 7.96
N VAL A 128 -5.54 -10.90 6.92
CA VAL A 128 -6.63 -11.46 6.11
C VAL A 128 -6.07 -12.48 5.12
N VAL A 129 -4.87 -12.23 4.60
CA VAL A 129 -4.16 -13.18 3.72
C VAL A 129 -3.14 -13.95 4.56
N GLU A 130 -3.58 -15.09 5.08
CA GLU A 130 -2.75 -15.97 5.90
C GLU A 130 -1.77 -16.78 5.04
N THR A 131 -2.26 -17.38 3.94
CA THR A 131 -1.47 -18.21 3.02
C THR A 131 -1.36 -17.56 1.65
N GLY A 132 -0.18 -17.65 1.05
CA GLY A 132 0.10 -17.19 -0.31
C GLY A 132 0.08 -15.66 -0.45
N ALA A 133 -0.20 -15.22 -1.66
CA ALA A 133 -0.21 -13.81 -2.02
C ALA A 133 -1.63 -13.27 -2.26
N PRO A 134 -1.88 -11.98 -1.98
CA PRO A 134 -3.19 -11.36 -2.12
C PRO A 134 -3.76 -11.40 -3.55
N ILE A 135 -2.90 -11.44 -4.58
CA ILE A 135 -3.31 -11.47 -5.99
C ILE A 135 -2.94 -12.82 -6.63
N GLY A 136 -1.72 -13.30 -6.40
CA GLY A 136 -1.22 -14.58 -6.93
C GLY A 136 -1.77 -15.83 -6.24
N GLY A 137 -2.33 -15.70 -5.04
CA GLY A 137 -2.89 -16.81 -4.28
C GLY A 137 -1.85 -17.82 -3.78
N ASP A 138 -2.30 -19.05 -3.55
CA ASP A 138 -1.51 -20.20 -3.11
C ASP A 138 -0.39 -20.58 -4.11
N PRO A 139 0.88 -20.68 -3.68
CA PRO A 139 2.01 -21.04 -4.56
C PRO A 139 1.88 -22.40 -5.23
N ILE A 140 1.38 -23.42 -4.52
CA ILE A 140 1.27 -24.78 -5.06
C ILE A 140 0.29 -24.79 -6.23
N THR A 141 -0.85 -24.13 -6.05
CA THR A 141 -1.85 -23.98 -7.11
C THR A 141 -1.28 -23.13 -8.25
N ALA A 142 -0.67 -21.98 -7.97
CA ALA A 142 -0.15 -21.07 -8.99
C ALA A 142 0.86 -21.77 -9.93
N GLU A 143 1.76 -22.58 -9.37
CA GLU A 143 2.69 -23.39 -10.18
C GLU A 143 1.94 -24.47 -10.98
N ALA A 144 1.00 -25.19 -10.36
CA ALA A 144 0.32 -26.31 -11.01
C ALA A 144 -0.59 -25.91 -12.17
N ILE A 145 -1.12 -24.69 -12.16
CA ILE A 145 -1.98 -24.15 -13.23
C ILE A 145 -1.22 -23.23 -14.18
N ASP A 146 0.12 -23.18 -14.12
CA ASP A 146 0.95 -22.24 -14.92
C ASP A 146 0.45 -20.79 -14.82
N LEU A 147 0.08 -20.35 -13.61
CA LEU A 147 -0.51 -19.04 -13.38
C LEU A 147 0.48 -17.92 -13.72
N SER A 148 0.04 -17.00 -14.57
CA SER A 148 0.71 -15.74 -14.86
C SER A 148 -0.27 -14.58 -14.75
N ILE A 149 0.21 -13.47 -14.19
CA ILE A 149 -0.61 -12.29 -13.96
C ILE A 149 0.12 -11.08 -14.51
N GLU A 150 -0.46 -10.48 -15.55
CA GLU A 150 -0.05 -9.17 -16.04
C GLU A 150 -0.91 -8.10 -15.36
N TYR A 151 -0.34 -6.91 -15.16
CA TYR A 151 -1.06 -5.82 -14.52
C TYR A 151 -0.75 -4.47 -15.15
N GLU A 152 -1.78 -3.63 -15.22
CA GLU A 152 -1.68 -2.23 -15.63
C GLU A 152 -2.18 -1.36 -14.48
N VAL A 153 -1.38 -0.37 -14.08
CA VAL A 153 -1.69 0.51 -12.97
C VAL A 153 -1.81 1.95 -13.46
N GLY A 154 -2.90 2.61 -13.10
CA GLY A 154 -3.13 4.02 -13.45
C GLY A 154 -2.40 4.99 -12.53
N GLU A 155 -2.64 6.29 -12.75
CA GLU A 155 -2.01 7.33 -11.96
C GLU A 155 -2.50 7.30 -10.50
N LEU A 156 -1.54 7.46 -9.59
CA LEU A 156 -1.80 7.49 -8.17
C LEU A 156 -2.46 8.81 -7.77
N THR A 157 -3.72 8.72 -7.37
CA THR A 157 -4.53 9.81 -6.86
C THR A 157 -4.35 9.93 -5.35
N PHE A 158 -4.36 11.15 -4.83
CA PHE A 158 -4.25 11.41 -3.40
C PHE A 158 -5.51 12.09 -2.90
N ASP A 159 -6.19 11.47 -1.93
CA ASP A 159 -7.44 12.01 -1.39
C ASP A 159 -7.15 13.13 -0.37
N GLY A 160 -7.82 14.26 -0.55
CA GLY A 160 -7.76 15.42 0.34
C GLY A 160 -8.12 16.75 -0.33
N PRO A 161 -8.62 17.74 0.42
CA PRO A 161 -9.14 18.96 -0.17
C PRO A 161 -8.06 19.78 -0.92
N ALA A 162 -8.40 20.23 -2.13
CA ALA A 162 -7.50 20.90 -3.08
C ALA A 162 -6.78 22.17 -2.56
N TRP A 163 -7.17 22.72 -1.41
CA TRP A 163 -6.49 23.83 -0.75
C TRP A 163 -5.32 23.39 0.17
N ARG A 164 -5.10 22.08 0.37
CA ARG A 164 -4.02 21.49 1.19
C ARG A 164 -2.84 20.95 0.37
N GLN A 165 -2.49 21.60 -0.75
CA GLN A 165 -1.64 21.16 -1.88
C GLN A 165 -0.21 20.61 -1.62
N SER A 166 0.17 20.22 -0.41
CA SER A 166 1.45 19.54 -0.18
C SER A 166 1.26 18.03 -0.03
N ALA A 167 1.94 17.25 -0.87
CA ALA A 167 1.93 15.79 -0.82
C ALA A 167 2.34 15.18 0.54
N ALA A 168 3.00 15.98 1.39
CA ALA A 168 3.35 15.63 2.76
C ALA A 168 2.13 15.49 3.71
N ARG A 169 0.94 15.99 3.33
CA ARG A 169 -0.25 15.97 4.19
C ARG A 169 -1.31 14.93 3.82
N TYR A 170 -1.15 14.23 2.69
CA TYR A 170 -2.06 13.16 2.32
C TYR A 170 -1.80 11.90 3.15
N ASP A 171 -2.85 11.30 3.70
CA ASP A 171 -2.80 10.04 4.45
C ASP A 171 -3.45 8.87 3.71
N VAL A 172 -4.09 9.15 2.56
CA VAL A 172 -4.74 8.18 1.67
C VAL A 172 -4.31 8.44 0.24
N ALA A 173 -4.05 7.37 -0.49
CA ALA A 173 -3.85 7.39 -1.93
C ALA A 173 -4.49 6.15 -2.57
N SER A 174 -4.82 6.25 -3.85
CA SER A 174 -5.41 5.16 -4.61
C SER A 174 -4.97 5.18 -6.06
N ALA A 175 -4.98 4.03 -6.72
CA ALA A 175 -4.77 3.91 -8.16
C ALA A 175 -5.74 2.87 -8.74
N PRO A 176 -6.28 3.09 -9.95
CA PRO A 176 -6.96 2.02 -10.66
C PRO A 176 -5.95 0.96 -11.09
N LEU A 177 -6.36 -0.29 -11.07
CA LEU A 177 -5.54 -1.47 -11.33
C LEU A 177 -6.33 -2.45 -12.20
N THR A 178 -5.76 -2.81 -13.34
CA THR A 178 -6.28 -3.87 -14.20
C THR A 178 -5.36 -5.08 -14.10
N LEU A 179 -5.92 -6.24 -13.79
CA LEU A 179 -5.22 -7.52 -13.65
C LEU A 179 -5.69 -8.45 -14.76
N THR A 180 -4.75 -9.05 -15.49
CA THR A 180 -5.02 -10.05 -16.53
C THR A 180 -4.36 -11.36 -16.12
N TYR A 181 -5.21 -12.36 -15.85
CA TYR A 181 -4.83 -13.69 -15.42
C TYR A 181 -4.78 -14.60 -16.64
N THR A 182 -3.69 -15.37 -16.76
CA THR A 182 -3.54 -16.48 -17.69
C THR A 182 -3.16 -17.73 -16.93
N TYR A 183 -3.91 -18.81 -17.11
CA TYR A 183 -3.72 -20.08 -16.40
C TYR A 183 -4.25 -21.26 -17.21
N THR A 184 -3.80 -22.45 -16.88
CA THR A 184 -4.27 -23.72 -17.42
C THR A 184 -5.38 -24.28 -16.56
N ALA A 185 -6.57 -24.48 -17.13
CA ALA A 185 -7.66 -25.23 -16.51
C ALA A 185 -8.16 -26.30 -17.48
N TYR A 186 -8.36 -27.52 -16.97
CA TYR A 186 -8.85 -28.67 -17.76
C TYR A 186 -8.04 -28.92 -19.05
N GLY A 187 -6.72 -28.72 -18.98
CA GLY A 187 -5.79 -28.92 -20.10
C GLY A 187 -5.82 -27.82 -21.16
N ARG A 188 -6.41 -26.65 -20.86
CA ARG A 188 -6.52 -25.52 -21.78
C ARG A 188 -6.09 -24.23 -21.10
N GLU A 189 -5.44 -23.36 -21.86
CA GLU A 189 -5.17 -21.99 -21.45
C GLU A 189 -6.49 -21.21 -21.35
N GLN A 190 -6.64 -20.46 -20.27
CA GLN A 190 -7.77 -19.60 -19.95
C GLN A 190 -7.26 -18.18 -19.73
N HIS A 191 -8.13 -17.21 -19.99
CA HIS A 191 -7.85 -15.79 -19.74
C HIS A 191 -9.00 -15.17 -18.96
N ALA A 192 -8.67 -14.35 -17.96
CA ALA A 192 -9.66 -13.60 -17.21
C ALA A 192 -9.09 -12.25 -16.76
N THR A 193 -9.93 -11.23 -16.73
CA THR A 193 -9.53 -9.86 -16.36
C THR A 193 -10.33 -9.39 -15.16
N ALA A 194 -9.68 -8.66 -14.25
CA ALA A 194 -10.32 -7.97 -13.13
C ALA A 194 -9.87 -6.51 -13.06
N GLU A 195 -10.83 -5.61 -12.85
CA GLU A 195 -10.58 -4.20 -12.57
C GLU A 195 -10.79 -3.92 -11.08
N GLN A 196 -9.85 -3.18 -10.50
CA GLN A 196 -9.80 -2.88 -9.08
C GLN A 196 -9.30 -1.46 -8.82
N VAL A 197 -9.44 -1.03 -7.58
CA VAL A 197 -8.76 0.13 -7.02
C VAL A 197 -7.88 -0.37 -5.87
N ILE A 198 -6.58 -0.09 -5.96
CA ILE A 198 -5.63 -0.37 -4.90
C ILE A 198 -5.49 0.86 -4.00
N TRP A 199 -5.59 0.65 -2.69
CA TRP A 199 -5.57 1.71 -1.69
C TRP A 199 -4.31 1.65 -0.85
N LEU A 200 -3.66 2.80 -0.72
CA LEU A 200 -2.53 3.01 0.17
C LEU A 200 -2.93 3.98 1.27
N THR A 201 -2.48 3.69 2.50
CA THR A 201 -2.63 4.62 3.63
C THR A 201 -1.32 4.75 4.40
N ARG A 202 -1.20 5.84 5.16
CA ARG A 202 -0.10 6.04 6.10
C ARG A 202 -0.57 6.75 7.37
N PRO A 203 -0.02 6.41 8.54
CA PRO A 203 -0.42 7.04 9.80
C PRO A 203 0.33 8.36 10.05
N PHE A 204 -0.34 9.28 10.73
CA PHE A 204 0.24 10.52 11.26
C PHE A 204 0.29 10.45 12.79
N TYR A 205 1.29 11.08 13.39
CA TYR A 205 1.47 11.12 14.85
C TYR A 205 1.58 12.58 15.32
N PHE A 206 0.87 12.91 16.40
CA PHE A 206 0.80 14.26 16.97
C PHE A 206 1.15 14.20 18.45
N ASP A 207 2.45 14.36 18.75
CA ASP A 207 3.01 14.33 20.11
C ASP A 207 2.55 13.11 20.93
N SER A 208 2.25 12.01 20.24
CA SER A 208 1.80 10.75 20.81
C SER A 208 2.12 9.60 19.87
N ASP A 209 2.30 8.40 20.42
CA ASP A 209 2.53 7.17 19.65
C ASP A 209 1.25 6.59 19.04
N ARG A 210 0.12 7.30 19.18
CA ARG A 210 -1.16 6.87 18.63
C ARG A 210 -1.28 7.34 17.19
N ALA A 211 -1.42 6.38 16.28
CA ALA A 211 -1.72 6.67 14.88
C ALA A 211 -3.03 7.46 14.75
N SER A 212 -2.99 8.49 13.91
CA SER A 212 -4.12 9.36 13.57
C SER A 212 -4.19 9.60 12.07
N ARG A 213 -5.35 10.05 11.59
CA ARG A 213 -5.52 10.65 10.26
C ARG A 213 -4.81 12.01 10.19
N SER A 214 -4.62 12.50 8.98
CA SER A 214 -4.09 13.85 8.75
C SER A 214 -4.98 14.90 9.42
N ASP A 215 -4.36 15.86 10.11
CA ASP A 215 -5.03 17.04 10.66
C ASP A 215 -4.67 18.25 9.79
N GLY A 216 -5.69 18.91 9.24
CA GLY A 216 -5.50 20.10 8.41
C GLY A 216 -5.02 21.33 9.17
N GLY A 217 -5.13 21.34 10.49
CA GLY A 217 -4.77 22.47 11.35
C GLY A 217 -3.44 22.31 12.08
N ALA A 218 -2.83 21.12 12.09
CA ALA A 218 -1.63 20.82 12.85
C ALA A 218 -0.57 20.12 11.99
N ASP A 219 0.70 20.41 12.27
CA ASP A 219 1.82 19.66 11.70
C ASP A 219 2.08 18.42 12.56
N PRO A 220 2.21 17.23 11.94
CA PRO A 220 2.52 16.02 12.69
C PRO A 220 3.93 16.08 13.28
N SER A 221 4.10 15.49 14.47
CA SER A 221 5.43 15.27 15.06
C SER A 221 6.22 14.23 14.26
N SER A 222 5.54 13.24 13.67
CA SER A 222 6.13 12.26 12.74
C SER A 222 5.07 11.67 11.81
N VAL A 223 5.52 11.14 10.67
CA VAL A 223 4.67 10.50 9.65
C VAL A 223 5.18 9.09 9.41
N GLY A 224 4.29 8.10 9.44
CA GLY A 224 4.62 6.71 9.16
C GLY A 224 4.75 6.42 7.66
N PRO A 225 5.25 5.23 7.31
CA PRO A 225 5.41 4.84 5.92
C PRO A 225 4.06 4.58 5.24
N TRP A 226 4.04 4.71 3.91
CA TRP A 226 2.95 4.21 3.09
C TRP A 226 2.87 2.69 3.15
N ARG A 227 1.64 2.17 3.14
CA ARG A 227 1.32 0.75 3.07
C ARG A 227 0.08 0.52 2.22
N VAL A 228 0.07 -0.54 1.42
CA VAL A 228 -1.14 -1.02 0.75
C VAL A 228 -2.07 -1.62 1.80
N THR A 229 -3.31 -1.15 1.86
CA THR A 229 -4.26 -1.54 2.91
C THR A 229 -5.51 -2.23 2.42
N SER A 230 -5.86 -2.06 1.14
CA SER A 230 -7.02 -2.73 0.55
C SER A 230 -6.89 -2.78 -0.97
N LEU A 231 -7.52 -3.78 -1.56
CA LEU A 231 -7.98 -3.75 -2.94
C LEU A 231 -9.52 -3.67 -2.85
N THR A 232 -10.16 -2.98 -3.80
CA THR A 232 -11.63 -2.88 -3.85
C THR A 232 -12.09 -2.82 -5.30
N LEU A 233 -13.39 -2.97 -5.55
CA LEU A 233 -13.96 -2.62 -6.86
C LEU A 233 -13.94 -1.11 -7.11
N PRO A 234 -13.94 -0.67 -8.39
CA PRO A 234 -14.00 0.74 -8.77
C PRO A 234 -15.14 1.55 -8.13
N ASP A 235 -16.31 0.93 -7.91
CA ASP A 235 -17.51 1.60 -7.39
C ASP A 235 -17.63 1.63 -5.84
N ALA A 236 -16.66 1.09 -5.10
CA ALA A 236 -16.79 0.90 -3.64
C ALA A 236 -16.63 2.19 -2.80
N GLY A 237 -16.27 3.33 -3.40
CA GLY A 237 -15.99 4.58 -2.67
C GLY A 237 -16.44 5.82 -3.43
N SER A 238 -17.49 6.46 -2.94
CA SER A 238 -17.99 7.77 -3.39
C SER A 238 -16.92 8.88 -3.36
N ASP A 239 -16.97 9.75 -4.38
CA ASP A 239 -16.28 11.04 -4.56
C ASP A 239 -14.82 11.01 -5.06
N VAL A 240 -14.51 10.17 -6.06
CA VAL A 240 -13.46 10.52 -7.04
C VAL A 240 -14.08 11.51 -8.03
N GLU A 241 -13.86 12.80 -7.77
CA GLU A 241 -14.27 13.91 -8.63
C GLU A 241 -13.35 14.00 -9.88
N GLU A 242 -13.29 12.92 -10.65
CA GLU A 242 -13.04 12.94 -12.08
C GLU A 242 -13.57 11.61 -12.59
N SER A 243 -14.60 11.68 -13.41
CA SER A 243 -15.00 10.59 -14.28
C SER A 243 -13.78 10.21 -15.11
N VAL A 244 -12.97 9.28 -14.61
CA VAL A 244 -12.50 8.22 -15.50
C VAL A 244 -13.81 7.70 -16.07
N GLU A 245 -14.07 8.03 -17.33
CA GLU A 245 -14.96 7.21 -18.13
C GLU A 245 -14.32 5.82 -18.09
N ALA A 246 -14.59 5.07 -17.02
CA ALA A 246 -14.59 3.63 -17.08
C ALA A 246 -15.67 3.37 -18.12
N GLU A 247 -15.27 3.37 -19.39
CA GLU A 247 -15.92 2.56 -20.38
C GLU A 247 -16.06 1.21 -19.69
N TRP A 248 -17.28 0.89 -19.27
CA TRP A 248 -17.59 -0.40 -18.71
C TRP A 248 -17.18 -1.39 -19.80
N PHE A 249 -15.97 -1.94 -19.69
CA PHE A 249 -15.55 -3.00 -20.56
C PHE A 249 -16.38 -4.19 -20.13
N THR A 250 -17.45 -4.42 -20.89
CA THR A 250 -18.11 -5.72 -20.94
C THR A 250 -17.02 -6.71 -21.29
N SER A 251 -16.47 -7.41 -20.30
CA SER A 251 -15.91 -8.72 -20.59
C SER A 251 -17.06 -9.53 -21.18
N ASP A 252 -16.78 -10.38 -22.17
CA ASP A 252 -17.77 -11.29 -22.78
C ASP A 252 -18.49 -12.19 -21.75
N LEU A 253 -18.07 -12.14 -20.48
CA LEU A 253 -18.59 -12.92 -19.37
C LEU A 253 -19.60 -12.17 -18.50
N THR A 254 -19.89 -10.88 -18.66
CA THR A 254 -20.71 -10.14 -17.66
C THR A 254 -22.13 -9.77 -18.14
N GLN A 255 -23.14 -10.54 -17.73
CA GLN A 255 -24.56 -10.12 -17.77
C GLN A 255 -25.29 -10.41 -16.45
N PRO A 256 -26.21 -9.53 -16.01
CA PRO A 256 -26.83 -9.63 -14.70
C PRO A 256 -27.99 -10.64 -14.65
N TYR A 257 -28.01 -11.38 -13.54
CA TYR A 257 -29.13 -12.04 -12.87
C TYR A 257 -30.45 -12.16 -13.65
N ASP A 258 -30.72 -13.35 -14.20
CA ASP A 258 -32.10 -13.81 -14.38
C ASP A 258 -32.29 -15.23 -13.83
N ARG A 259 -33.34 -15.37 -13.04
CA ARG A 259 -33.75 -16.60 -12.39
C ARG A 259 -34.40 -17.49 -13.44
N ASN A 260 -33.69 -18.53 -13.89
CA ASN A 260 -34.35 -19.77 -14.25
C ASN A 260 -33.40 -20.95 -14.08
N ILE A 261 -33.69 -21.69 -13.00
CA ILE A 261 -33.15 -22.98 -12.64
C ILE A 261 -33.61 -23.95 -13.72
N ASP A 262 -32.67 -24.53 -14.47
CA ASP A 262 -32.72 -25.89 -15.04
C ASP A 262 -31.39 -26.17 -15.79
N GLY A 263 -30.44 -26.83 -15.12
CA GLY A 263 -29.19 -27.33 -15.69
C GLY A 263 -27.94 -26.95 -14.89
N ASN A 264 -27.24 -27.93 -14.33
CA ASN A 264 -26.13 -27.82 -13.38
C ASN A 264 -24.93 -27.02 -13.93
N ILE A 265 -24.88 -25.73 -13.63
CA ILE A 265 -23.71 -24.88 -13.80
C ILE A 265 -23.45 -24.23 -12.44
N CYS A 266 -22.25 -24.41 -11.90
CA CYS A 266 -21.90 -23.87 -10.60
C CYS A 266 -21.47 -22.41 -10.76
N TYR A 267 -22.41 -21.53 -10.51
CA TYR A 267 -22.20 -20.08 -10.52
C TYR A 267 -21.69 -19.55 -9.17
N ASP A 268 -21.44 -20.41 -8.19
CA ASP A 268 -21.13 -20.00 -6.82
C ASP A 268 -20.16 -21.00 -6.15
N PRO A 269 -18.90 -20.61 -5.90
CA PRO A 269 -17.94 -21.45 -5.18
C PRO A 269 -18.44 -21.94 -3.82
N ILE A 270 -19.28 -21.17 -3.12
CA ILE A 270 -19.85 -21.56 -1.82
C ILE A 270 -20.81 -22.74 -1.99
N ARG A 271 -21.54 -22.82 -3.09
CA ARG A 271 -22.41 -23.97 -3.42
C ARG A 271 -21.60 -25.22 -3.73
N ALA A 272 -20.49 -25.08 -4.45
CA ALA A 272 -19.59 -26.20 -4.69
C ALA A 272 -19.04 -26.76 -3.36
N LEU A 273 -18.59 -25.87 -2.46
CA LEU A 273 -18.13 -26.26 -1.13
C LEU A 273 -19.25 -26.93 -0.30
N GLU A 274 -20.50 -26.47 -0.40
CA GLU A 274 -21.67 -27.11 0.21
C GLU A 274 -21.87 -28.55 -0.29
N GLU A 275 -21.79 -28.78 -1.60
CA GLU A 275 -21.92 -30.13 -2.19
C GLU A 275 -20.79 -31.06 -1.74
N LEU A 276 -19.54 -30.60 -1.79
CA LEU A 276 -18.37 -31.36 -1.31
C LEU A 276 -18.52 -31.72 0.17
N SER A 277 -18.95 -30.74 0.98
CA SER A 277 -19.25 -30.89 2.40
C SER A 277 -20.37 -31.91 2.64
N HIS A 278 -21.41 -31.92 1.81
CA HIS A 278 -22.50 -32.89 1.89
C HIS A 278 -22.04 -34.31 1.53
N SER A 279 -21.38 -34.48 0.39
CA SER A 279 -20.90 -35.77 -0.11
C SER A 279 -19.87 -36.39 0.85
N ALA A 280 -18.95 -35.59 1.38
CA ALA A 280 -17.96 -36.05 2.37
C ALA A 280 -18.64 -36.69 3.59
N ARG A 281 -19.72 -36.08 4.10
CA ARG A 281 -20.42 -36.56 5.29
C ARG A 281 -21.36 -37.73 5.05
N VAL A 282 -22.01 -37.77 3.88
CA VAL A 282 -23.08 -38.73 3.60
C VAL A 282 -22.53 -39.96 2.91
N ASP A 283 -21.67 -39.75 1.91
CA ASP A 283 -21.17 -40.79 1.02
C ASP A 283 -19.72 -41.19 1.37
N GLY A 284 -18.99 -40.34 2.09
CA GLY A 284 -17.58 -40.57 2.43
C GLY A 284 -16.64 -40.31 1.25
N GLU A 285 -17.08 -39.49 0.30
CA GLU A 285 -16.38 -39.18 -0.95
C GLU A 285 -16.35 -37.65 -1.16
N ILE A 286 -15.41 -37.16 -1.97
CA ILE A 286 -15.34 -35.74 -2.36
C ILE A 286 -15.93 -35.56 -3.76
N VAL A 287 -17.26 -35.48 -3.83
CA VAL A 287 -17.99 -35.35 -5.10
C VAL A 287 -18.79 -34.05 -5.13
N SER A 288 -18.75 -33.36 -6.28
CA SER A 288 -19.62 -32.22 -6.57
C SER A 288 -20.00 -32.22 -8.04
N ASN A 289 -21.25 -31.85 -8.33
CA ASN A 289 -21.74 -31.64 -9.69
C ASN A 289 -21.11 -30.40 -10.35
N CYS A 290 -20.36 -29.61 -9.57
CA CYS A 290 -19.54 -28.50 -10.04
C CYS A 290 -18.25 -28.94 -10.73
N VAL A 291 -17.88 -30.21 -10.62
CA VAL A 291 -16.80 -30.81 -11.40
C VAL A 291 -17.40 -31.34 -12.70
N PRO A 292 -17.07 -30.76 -13.87
CA PRO A 292 -17.68 -31.14 -15.14
C PRO A 292 -17.32 -32.59 -15.49
N GLU A 293 -18.31 -33.40 -15.90
CA GLU A 293 -18.17 -34.83 -16.24
C GLU A 293 -17.14 -35.11 -17.36
N TYR A 294 -16.81 -34.10 -18.19
CA TYR A 294 -15.80 -34.18 -19.26
C TYR A 294 -14.38 -33.77 -18.83
N ALA A 295 -14.23 -33.12 -17.67
CA ALA A 295 -12.93 -33.02 -17.04
C ALA A 295 -12.68 -34.38 -16.37
N GLU A 296 -11.91 -35.25 -17.02
CA GLU A 296 -11.63 -36.62 -16.54
C GLU A 296 -11.17 -36.67 -15.06
N SER A 297 -10.65 -35.56 -14.52
CA SER A 297 -10.47 -35.27 -13.09
C SER A 297 -10.18 -33.77 -12.86
N ILE A 298 -10.35 -33.29 -11.62
CA ILE A 298 -9.73 -32.03 -11.18
C ILE A 298 -8.25 -32.26 -10.86
N GLY A 299 -7.41 -31.26 -11.14
CA GLY A 299 -6.02 -31.31 -10.71
C GLY A 299 -5.92 -31.27 -9.19
N HIS A 300 -4.96 -32.00 -8.64
CA HIS A 300 -4.64 -31.95 -7.22
C HIS A 300 -3.14 -32.10 -7.00
N SER A 301 -2.63 -31.60 -5.87
CA SER A 301 -1.22 -31.79 -5.53
C SER A 301 -0.96 -33.25 -5.11
N GLU A 302 0.28 -33.74 -5.28
CA GLU A 302 0.63 -35.12 -4.87
C GLU A 302 0.41 -35.37 -3.37
N SER A 303 0.52 -34.33 -2.56
CA SER A 303 0.27 -34.34 -1.12
C SER A 303 -1.22 -34.42 -0.76
N ALA A 304 -2.12 -34.08 -1.69
CA ALA A 304 -3.55 -34.03 -1.43
C ALA A 304 -4.15 -35.44 -1.32
N GLU A 305 -4.51 -35.82 -0.10
CA GLU A 305 -5.14 -37.10 0.21
C GLU A 305 -6.64 -36.91 0.45
N GLU A 306 -7.47 -37.82 -0.08
CA GLU A 306 -8.93 -37.73 0.01
C GLU A 306 -9.46 -38.03 1.41
N GLN A 307 -9.01 -39.10 2.06
CA GLN A 307 -9.58 -39.52 3.35
C GLN A 307 -9.41 -38.47 4.48
N PRO A 308 -8.23 -37.85 4.67
CA PRO A 308 -8.09 -36.79 5.67
C PRO A 308 -8.98 -35.57 5.38
N LEU A 309 -9.24 -35.31 4.09
CA LEU A 309 -10.13 -34.23 3.67
C LEU A 309 -11.59 -34.55 3.98
N VAL A 310 -12.05 -35.77 3.67
CA VAL A 310 -13.38 -36.28 4.01
C VAL A 310 -13.64 -36.18 5.52
N ASP A 311 -12.66 -36.61 6.33
CA ASP A 311 -12.77 -36.62 7.79
C ASP A 311 -12.82 -35.21 8.41
N ALA A 312 -12.26 -34.22 7.71
CA ALA A 312 -12.12 -32.85 8.21
C ALA A 312 -13.13 -31.85 7.63
N PHE A 313 -13.91 -32.22 6.61
CA PHE A 313 -14.79 -31.28 5.91
C PHE A 313 -15.89 -30.74 6.84
N PRO A 314 -15.92 -29.42 7.13
CA PRO A 314 -16.87 -28.85 8.06
C PRO A 314 -18.28 -28.81 7.45
N VAL A 315 -19.30 -28.63 8.29
CA VAL A 315 -20.66 -28.38 7.80
C VAL A 315 -20.75 -26.99 7.20
N ILE A 316 -21.00 -26.94 5.90
CA ILE A 316 -21.25 -25.70 5.15
C ILE A 316 -22.75 -25.58 4.89
N ASP A 317 -23.32 -24.42 5.24
CA ASP A 317 -24.71 -24.07 4.99
C ASP A 317 -24.77 -22.85 4.07
N ALA A 318 -24.98 -23.07 2.78
CA ALA A 318 -25.01 -22.00 1.78
C ALA A 318 -26.28 -21.13 1.85
N LEU A 319 -27.30 -21.49 2.66
CA LEU A 319 -28.44 -20.61 2.92
C LEU A 319 -28.03 -19.37 3.72
N ASN A 320 -26.82 -19.37 4.29
CA ASN A 320 -26.18 -18.23 4.91
C ASN A 320 -24.79 -18.01 4.33
N SER A 321 -24.71 -17.79 3.01
CA SER A 321 -23.46 -17.53 2.25
C SER A 321 -22.60 -16.37 2.81
N ASN A 322 -23.14 -15.55 3.71
CA ASN A 322 -22.40 -14.51 4.42
C ASN A 322 -21.46 -15.07 5.52
N PHE A 323 -21.51 -16.36 5.83
CA PHE A 323 -20.71 -16.97 6.89
C PHE A 323 -20.18 -18.34 6.49
N LEU A 324 -18.92 -18.38 6.07
CA LEU A 324 -18.15 -19.61 6.07
C LEU A 324 -17.79 -20.03 7.52
N PRO A 325 -17.69 -21.35 7.79
CA PRO A 325 -17.11 -21.84 9.05
C PRO A 325 -15.72 -21.26 9.28
N ARG A 326 -15.28 -21.15 10.53
CA ARG A 326 -13.96 -20.54 10.85
C ARG A 326 -12.79 -21.37 10.32
N GLU A 327 -13.05 -22.64 10.06
CA GLU A 327 -12.14 -23.60 9.48
C GLU A 327 -11.91 -23.33 7.98
N VAL A 328 -12.84 -22.62 7.32
CA VAL A 328 -12.76 -22.25 5.91
C VAL A 328 -12.55 -20.75 5.78
N THR A 329 -11.38 -20.36 5.30
CA THR A 329 -11.04 -18.96 5.04
C THR A 329 -11.12 -18.68 3.55
N GLN A 330 -11.95 -17.70 3.17
CA GLN A 330 -11.97 -17.18 1.80
C GLN A 330 -10.80 -16.23 1.61
N ILE A 331 -9.91 -16.57 0.69
CA ILE A 331 -8.84 -15.71 0.21
C ILE A 331 -9.43 -14.91 -0.96
N ASP A 332 -10.10 -13.80 -0.61
CA ASP A 332 -10.70 -12.85 -1.53
C ASP A 332 -10.54 -11.43 -0.97
N LEU A 333 -10.00 -10.53 -1.78
CA LEU A 333 -9.71 -9.15 -1.38
C LEU A 333 -10.71 -8.12 -1.90
N GLY A 334 -11.96 -8.51 -2.08
CA GLY A 334 -13.07 -7.57 -2.11
C GLY A 334 -13.68 -7.36 -3.49
N PHE A 335 -14.08 -8.45 -4.15
CA PHE A 335 -14.96 -8.37 -5.31
C PHE A 335 -16.42 -8.35 -4.86
N SER A 336 -16.93 -7.18 -4.48
CA SER A 336 -18.36 -7.09 -4.13
C SER A 336 -19.22 -7.09 -5.41
N GLN A 337 -19.79 -8.25 -5.74
CA GLN A 337 -20.80 -8.53 -6.79
C GLN A 337 -20.32 -9.13 -8.13
N GLN A 338 -19.02 -9.21 -8.38
CA GLN A 338 -18.47 -10.04 -9.45
C GLN A 338 -17.62 -11.14 -8.82
N LEU A 339 -17.75 -12.39 -9.29
CA LEU A 339 -16.82 -13.43 -8.86
C LEU A 339 -15.42 -13.05 -9.35
N PRO A 340 -14.39 -13.14 -8.50
CA PRO A 340 -13.04 -12.96 -8.99
C PRO A 340 -12.70 -13.93 -10.12
N PRO A 341 -11.77 -13.54 -11.02
CA PRO A 341 -11.12 -14.46 -11.95
C PRO A 341 -10.62 -15.74 -11.30
N LEU A 342 -10.13 -15.61 -10.05
CA LEU A 342 -9.60 -16.68 -9.21
C LEU A 342 -10.00 -16.42 -7.75
N SER A 343 -10.69 -17.37 -7.14
CA SER A 343 -10.99 -17.39 -5.70
C SER A 343 -10.43 -18.63 -5.06
N GLN A 344 -9.90 -18.49 -3.85
CA GLN A 344 -9.33 -19.58 -3.11
C GLN A 344 -9.98 -19.71 -1.74
N TYR A 345 -10.22 -20.96 -1.33
CA TYR A 345 -10.80 -21.27 -0.03
C TYR A 345 -9.87 -22.23 0.67
N ALA A 346 -9.27 -21.76 1.76
CA ALA A 346 -8.36 -22.55 2.57
C ALA A 346 -9.13 -23.26 3.68
N LEU A 347 -8.97 -24.59 3.78
CA LEU A 347 -9.53 -25.44 4.81
C LEU A 347 -8.40 -26.02 5.67
N GLN A 348 -8.40 -25.68 6.95
CA GLN A 348 -7.43 -26.20 7.90
C GLN A 348 -7.84 -27.59 8.40
N THR A 349 -6.94 -28.57 8.26
CA THR A 349 -7.14 -29.96 8.73
C THR A 349 -6.00 -30.41 9.65
N ALA A 350 -6.16 -31.54 10.34
CA ALA A 350 -5.08 -32.14 11.13
C ALA A 350 -3.88 -32.59 10.28
N SER A 351 -4.07 -32.78 8.98
CA SER A 351 -3.03 -33.26 8.05
C SER A 351 -2.34 -32.15 7.25
N GLY A 352 -2.77 -30.90 7.44
CA GLY A 352 -2.33 -29.74 6.65
C GLY A 352 -3.49 -28.86 6.17
N GLU A 353 -3.16 -27.79 5.46
CA GLU A 353 -4.13 -26.88 4.86
C GLU A 353 -4.44 -27.33 3.43
N TYR A 354 -5.72 -27.48 3.11
CA TYR A 354 -6.20 -27.73 1.76
C TYR A 354 -6.70 -26.43 1.15
N VAL A 355 -6.27 -26.09 -0.06
CA VAL A 355 -6.75 -24.89 -0.77
C VAL A 355 -7.56 -25.31 -2.00
N PHE A 356 -8.83 -24.93 -1.99
CA PHE A 356 -9.74 -25.13 -3.11
C PHE A 356 -9.68 -23.90 -4.02
N THR A 357 -9.20 -24.09 -5.26
CA THR A 357 -9.08 -23.00 -6.23
C THR A 357 -10.21 -23.04 -7.24
N PHE A 358 -10.98 -21.97 -7.28
CA PHE A 358 -12.05 -21.74 -8.24
C PHE A 358 -11.65 -20.64 -9.20
N ALA A 359 -11.83 -20.84 -10.49
CA ALA A 359 -11.51 -19.84 -11.50
C ALA A 359 -12.51 -19.85 -12.65
N SER A 360 -12.55 -18.77 -13.43
CA SER A 360 -13.31 -18.75 -14.68
C SER A 360 -12.79 -19.84 -15.63
N ALA A 361 -13.62 -20.69 -16.20
CA ALA A 361 -13.12 -21.68 -17.16
C ALA A 361 -14.15 -22.04 -18.23
N GLU A 362 -13.81 -21.77 -19.50
CA GLU A 362 -14.64 -22.08 -20.66
C GLU A 362 -14.42 -23.53 -21.11
N LEU A 363 -15.52 -24.23 -21.44
CA LEU A 363 -15.53 -25.62 -21.91
C LEU A 363 -16.24 -25.73 -23.27
N ASP A 364 -15.86 -26.73 -24.07
CA ASP A 364 -16.51 -26.98 -25.38
C ASP A 364 -18.00 -27.33 -25.21
N GLY A 365 -18.85 -26.62 -25.95
CA GLY A 365 -20.29 -26.87 -25.96
C GLY A 365 -21.11 -26.02 -24.99
N ASP A 366 -20.46 -25.13 -24.21
CA ASP A 366 -21.15 -24.12 -23.41
C ASP A 366 -21.80 -23.10 -24.38
N GLN A 367 -23.11 -23.27 -24.64
CA GLN A 367 -23.89 -22.33 -25.45
C GLN A 367 -24.20 -21.03 -24.70
N ASP A 368 -23.90 -21.01 -23.40
CA ASP A 368 -24.17 -19.92 -22.48
C ASP A 368 -22.84 -19.49 -21.85
N GLN A 369 -22.12 -18.60 -22.54
CA GLN A 369 -20.81 -18.06 -22.16
C GLN A 369 -20.85 -17.17 -20.88
N ARG A 370 -21.79 -17.41 -19.97
CA ARG A 370 -22.01 -16.58 -18.78
C ARG A 370 -21.25 -17.14 -17.57
N MET A 371 -20.33 -16.34 -17.03
CA MET A 371 -19.75 -16.41 -15.67
C MET A 371 -19.65 -17.81 -15.02
N THR A 372 -18.88 -18.74 -15.57
CA THR A 372 -18.68 -20.04 -14.91
C THR A 372 -17.40 -20.05 -14.10
N SER A 373 -17.52 -19.81 -12.79
CA SER A 373 -16.44 -20.11 -11.84
C SER A 373 -16.46 -21.60 -11.52
N ARG A 374 -15.38 -22.31 -11.78
CA ARG A 374 -15.30 -23.78 -11.65
C ARG A 374 -14.17 -24.16 -10.72
N LEU A 375 -14.32 -25.28 -10.00
CA LEU A 375 -13.23 -25.86 -9.21
C LEU A 375 -12.18 -26.44 -10.17
N ILE A 376 -11.01 -25.81 -10.23
CA ILE A 376 -9.95 -26.17 -11.18
C ILE A 376 -8.81 -26.96 -10.52
N TYR A 377 -8.58 -26.76 -9.23
CA TYR A 377 -7.45 -27.37 -8.53
C TYR A 377 -7.68 -27.47 -7.02
N ILE A 378 -7.15 -28.52 -6.39
CA ILE A 378 -7.05 -28.66 -4.93
C ILE A 378 -5.59 -28.86 -4.54
N SER A 379 -4.98 -27.89 -3.86
CA SER A 379 -3.65 -28.08 -3.28
C SER A 379 -3.72 -28.46 -1.81
N LYS A 380 -2.66 -29.07 -1.30
CA LYS A 380 -2.44 -29.29 0.13
C LYS A 380 -1.02 -28.91 0.51
N THR A 381 -0.87 -28.02 1.49
CA THR A 381 0.42 -27.79 2.15
C THR A 381 0.61 -28.85 3.24
N GLU A 382 1.80 -29.44 3.33
CA GLU A 382 2.12 -30.36 4.43
C GLU A 382 2.00 -29.58 5.76
N GLY A 383 1.24 -30.14 6.71
CA GLY A 383 1.15 -29.55 8.05
C GLY A 383 2.55 -29.40 8.65
N ALA A 384 2.77 -28.34 9.42
CA ALA A 384 3.99 -28.24 10.22
C ALA A 384 4.03 -29.48 11.13
N ASP A 385 4.94 -30.42 10.84
CA ASP A 385 5.21 -31.59 11.67
C ASP A 385 5.32 -31.13 13.15
N GLU A 386 4.41 -31.60 14.00
CA GLU A 386 4.42 -31.37 15.45
C GLU A 386 5.60 -32.09 16.14
#